data_AF-A0A7R9MRC6-F1
#
_entry.id   AF-A0A7R9MRC6-F1
#
_cell.length_a   1.000
_cell.length_b   1.000
_cell.length_c   1.000
_cell.angle_alpha   90.00
_cell.angle_beta   90.00
_cell.angle_gamma   90.00
#
_symmetry.space_group_name_H-M   'P 1'
#
loop_
_entity.id
_entity.type
_entity.pdbx_description
1 polymer ?
#
loop_
_entity_poly.entity_id
_entity_poly.type
_entity_poly.pdbx_seq_one_letter_code
_entity_poly.pdbx_strand_id
1 'polypeptide(L)'
;MNAIKCVLVGNGIPYFDLHNFTFFRTVGKTSLLECYTTDKLLDDLCWRAYIYEKYSANVMVDGESVNLDLWDTAGQEDYDRLRPLSYPKTD
;
A
#
# COMPACT_ATOMS: atom_id res chain seq x y z
N MET A 1 23.35 -8.66 1.90
CA MET A 1 22.35 -8.08 0.98
C MET A 1 21.54 -7.12 1.82
N ASN A 2 21.57 -5.84 1.49
CA ASN A 2 20.79 -4.84 2.22
C ASN A 2 19.33 -5.04 1.80
N ALA A 3 18.49 -5.46 2.74
CA ALA A 3 17.06 -5.60 2.55
C ALA A 3 16.39 -4.48 3.34
N ILE A 4 15.47 -3.77 2.72
CA ILE A 4 14.70 -2.69 3.32
C ILE A 4 13.24 -3.08 3.26
N LYS A 5 12.58 -3.12 4.42
CA LYS A 5 11.15 -3.31 4.53
C LYS A 5 10.47 -1.99 4.87
N CYS A 6 9.61 -1.53 3.96
CA CYS A 6 8.76 -0.37 4.14
C CYS A 6 7.29 -0.79 4.27
N VAL A 7 6.59 -0.22 5.25
CA VAL A 7 5.15 -0.44 5.47
C VAL A 7 4.41 0.87 5.20
N LEU A 8 3.51 0.85 4.23
CA LEU A 8 2.68 1.99 3.87
C LEU A 8 1.50 2.07 4.83
N VAL A 9 1.43 3.14 5.62
CA VAL A 9 0.33 3.43 6.56
C VAL A 9 -0.35 4.75 6.19
N GLY A 10 -1.63 4.87 6.54
CA GLY A 10 -2.40 6.09 6.26
C GLY A 10 -3.89 5.83 6.20
N ASN A 11 -4.65 6.90 6.46
CA ASN A 11 -6.08 6.82 6.73
C ASN A 11 -6.87 6.26 5.54
N GLY A 12 -7.85 5.42 5.86
CA GLY A 12 -8.99 5.14 5.00
C GLY A 12 -9.97 6.30 5.15
N ILE A 13 -10.28 6.95 4.03
CA ILE A 13 -11.29 8.00 3.96
C ILE A 13 -12.59 7.33 3.51
N PRO A 14 -13.64 7.31 4.36
CA PRO A 14 -14.94 6.85 3.92
C PRO A 14 -15.46 7.83 2.85
N TYR A 15 -15.67 7.33 1.63
CA TYR A 15 -16.34 8.09 0.58
C TYR A 15 -17.78 7.58 0.47
N PHE A 16 -18.74 8.44 0.75
CA PHE A 16 -20.17 8.11 0.67
C PHE A 16 -20.63 8.27 -0.78
N ASP A 17 -20.69 7.17 -1.53
CA ASP A 17 -21.44 7.11 -2.78
C ASP A 17 -22.90 6.73 -2.46
N LEU A 18 -23.83 7.61 -2.80
CA LEU A 18 -25.27 7.45 -2.57
C LEU A 18 -25.91 6.33 -3.41
N HIS A 19 -25.19 5.75 -4.38
CA HIS A 19 -25.79 4.79 -5.31
C HIS A 19 -25.44 3.31 -5.07
N ASN A 20 -24.31 2.93 -4.42
CA ASN A 20 -23.82 1.54 -4.54
C ASN A 20 -23.12 0.90 -3.31
N PHE A 21 -23.53 1.20 -2.07
CA PHE A 21 -22.94 0.55 -0.87
C PHE A 21 -21.41 0.80 -0.72
N THR A 22 -21.10 1.88 0.00
CA THR A 22 -19.82 2.23 0.65
C THR A 22 -18.53 1.88 -0.08
N PHE A 23 -17.90 2.89 -0.67
CA PHE A 23 -16.56 2.77 -1.25
C PHE A 23 -15.49 3.47 -0.38
N PHE A 24 -14.48 2.74 0.09
CA PHE A 24 -13.39 3.30 0.91
C PHE A 24 -12.23 3.75 0.02
N ARG A 25 -12.02 5.07 -0.09
CA ARG A 25 -10.76 5.60 -0.68
C ARG A 25 -9.70 5.63 0.40
N THR A 26 -8.45 5.29 0.10
CA THR A 26 -7.33 5.60 1.01
C THR A 26 -6.64 6.87 0.53
N VAL A 27 -5.75 7.44 1.35
CA VAL A 27 -4.92 8.62 0.99
C VAL A 27 -3.95 8.41 -0.19
N GLY A 28 -4.12 7.36 -1.00
CA GLY A 28 -3.31 7.07 -2.19
C GLY A 28 -2.19 6.05 -1.99
N LYS A 29 -2.25 5.21 -0.93
CA LYS A 29 -1.20 4.22 -0.63
C LYS A 29 -1.07 3.16 -1.73
N THR A 30 -2.19 2.55 -2.10
CA THR A 30 -2.25 1.55 -3.18
C THR A 30 -1.87 2.17 -4.53
N SER A 31 -2.36 3.37 -4.83
CA SER A 31 -2.03 4.08 -6.08
C SER A 31 -0.54 4.42 -6.17
N LEU A 32 0.10 4.77 -5.05
CA LEU A 32 1.55 4.98 -4.99
C LEU A 32 2.29 3.68 -5.31
N LEU A 33 1.89 2.56 -4.68
CA LEU A 33 2.52 1.26 -4.92
C LEU A 33 2.32 0.80 -6.37
N GLU A 34 1.12 0.92 -6.91
CA GLU A 34 0.83 0.47 -8.27
C GLU A 34 1.57 1.32 -9.32
N CYS A 35 1.64 2.64 -9.12
CA CYS A 35 2.42 3.54 -9.98
C CYS A 35 3.91 3.17 -9.95
N TYR A 36 4.46 2.91 -8.76
CA TYR A 36 5.85 2.52 -8.60
C TYR A 36 6.19 1.18 -9.27
N THR A 37 5.23 0.25 -9.31
CA THR A 37 5.49 -1.12 -9.76
C THR A 37 5.12 -1.37 -11.22
N THR A 38 4.20 -0.57 -11.77
CA THR A 38 3.65 -0.76 -13.12
C THR A 38 3.87 0.41 -14.07
N ASP A 39 4.45 1.52 -13.59
CA ASP A 39 4.56 2.80 -14.30
C ASP A 39 3.21 3.34 -14.82
N LYS A 40 2.10 2.96 -14.17
CA LYS A 40 0.74 3.36 -14.52
C LYS A 40 0.00 3.91 -13.33
N LEU A 41 -0.76 4.97 -13.55
CA LEU A 41 -1.75 5.44 -12.58
C LEU A 41 -3.02 4.62 -12.73
N LEU A 42 -3.60 4.20 -11.60
CA LEU A 42 -4.92 3.57 -11.57
C LEU A 42 -5.98 4.53 -12.12
N ASP A 43 -6.78 4.06 -13.09
CA ASP A 43 -7.98 4.76 -13.50
C ASP A 43 -8.98 4.80 -12.33
N ASP A 44 -9.64 5.95 -12.14
CA ASP A 44 -10.48 6.35 -10.98
C ASP A 44 -11.60 5.35 -10.59
N LEU A 45 -11.86 4.33 -11.42
CA LEU A 45 -12.89 3.31 -11.25
C LEU A 45 -12.37 1.98 -10.68
N CYS A 46 -11.05 1.73 -10.67
CA CYS A 46 -10.50 0.50 -10.12
C CYS A 46 -10.24 0.67 -8.63
N TRP A 47 -11.32 0.68 -7.88
CA TRP A 47 -11.20 0.58 -6.46
C TRP A 47 -11.04 -0.87 -6.02
N ARG A 48 -9.82 -1.30 -5.76
CA ARG A 48 -9.61 -2.55 -5.04
C ARG A 48 -9.47 -2.28 -3.57
N ALA A 49 -10.38 -2.86 -2.79
CA ALA A 49 -10.27 -2.94 -1.34
C ALA A 49 -9.23 -4.01 -0.99
N TYR A 50 -7.95 -3.67 -1.14
CA TYR A 50 -6.89 -4.56 -0.68
C TYR A 50 -6.83 -4.50 0.83
N ILE A 51 -7.11 -5.66 1.43
CA ILE A 51 -6.88 -5.90 2.86
C ILE A 51 -5.37 -5.80 3.13
N TYR A 52 -4.56 -6.24 2.16
CA TYR A 52 -3.12 -6.34 2.26
C TYR A 52 -2.46 -6.70 0.91
N GLU A 53 -1.41 -5.98 0.52
CA GLU A 53 -0.56 -6.31 -0.64
C GLU A 53 0.93 -6.23 -0.29
N LYS A 54 1.72 -7.06 -0.97
CA LYS A 54 3.19 -7.05 -0.88
C LYS A 54 3.79 -6.92 -2.26
N TYR A 55 4.83 -6.10 -2.34
CA TYR A 55 5.69 -6.02 -3.50
C TYR A 55 7.15 -6.13 -3.07
N SER A 56 7.95 -6.89 -3.81
CA SER A 56 9.37 -7.06 -3.56
C SER A 56 10.13 -6.85 -4.86
N ALA A 57 11.14 -6.00 -4.83
CA ALA A 57 11.99 -5.75 -5.98
C ALA A 57 13.44 -5.48 -5.59
N ASN A 58 14.37 -5.89 -6.45
CA ASN A 58 15.75 -5.44 -6.35
C ASN A 58 15.91 -4.12 -7.08
N VAL A 59 16.32 -3.09 -6.35
CA VAL A 59 16.53 -1.73 -6.85
C VAL A 59 17.99 -1.35 -6.72
N MET A 60 18.48 -0.52 -7.65
CA MET A 60 19.84 0.01 -7.59
C MET A 60 19.81 1.40 -6.96
N VAL A 61 20.51 1.57 -5.84
CA VAL A 61 20.65 2.86 -5.12
C VAL A 61 22.12 3.12 -4.90
N ASP A 62 22.63 4.25 -5.39
CA ASP A 62 24.04 4.66 -5.27
C ASP A 62 25.06 3.60 -5.73
N GLY A 63 24.67 2.76 -6.70
CA GLY A 63 25.50 1.68 -7.25
C GLY A 63 25.43 0.36 -6.47
N GLU A 64 24.66 0.30 -5.38
CA GLU A 64 24.41 -0.93 -4.62
C GLU A 64 23.03 -1.52 -4.93
N SER A 65 22.95 -2.86 -4.99
CA SER A 65 21.67 -3.56 -5.14
C SER A 65 21.02 -3.75 -3.76
N VAL A 66 19.79 -3.27 -3.63
CA VAL A 66 18.98 -3.32 -2.41
C VAL A 66 17.69 -4.08 -2.70
N ASN A 67 17.33 -5.02 -1.84
CA ASN A 67 16.01 -5.66 -1.92
C ASN A 67 15.00 -4.80 -1.16
N LEU A 68 14.08 -4.18 -1.88
CA LEU A 68 13.02 -3.33 -1.33
C LEU A 68 11.72 -4.13 -1.24
N ASP A 69 11.22 -4.30 -0.01
CA ASP A 69 9.94 -4.91 0.30
C ASP A 69 8.94 -3.82 0.70
N LEU A 70 7.92 -3.60 -0.13
CA LEU A 70 6.83 -2.64 0.10
C LEU A 70 5.56 -3.38 0.53
N TRP A 71 5.01 -3.00 1.68
CA TRP A 71 3.85 -3.63 2.29
C TRP A 71 2.71 -2.62 2.36
N ASP A 72 1.69 -2.75 1.51
CA ASP A 72 0.48 -1.92 1.57
C ASP A 72 -0.48 -2.44 2.65
N THR A 73 -1.06 -1.53 3.42
CA THR A 73 -1.95 -1.86 4.54
C THR A 73 -3.31 -1.16 4.42
N ALA A 74 -4.36 -1.85 4.86
CA ALA A 74 -5.69 -1.27 4.93
C ALA A 74 -5.70 -0.02 5.85
N GLY A 75 -6.26 1.07 5.31
CA GLY A 75 -6.42 2.32 6.04
C GLY A 75 -7.68 2.41 6.90
N GLN A 76 -8.62 1.47 6.74
CA GLN A 76 -9.88 1.45 7.48
C GLN A 76 -9.63 1.05 8.95
N GLU A 77 -10.42 1.62 9.85
CA GLU A 77 -10.34 1.38 11.30
C GLU A 77 -10.61 -0.10 11.66
N ASP A 78 -11.44 -0.79 10.87
CA ASP A 78 -11.73 -2.22 11.02
C ASP A 78 -10.45 -3.10 11.02
N TYR A 79 -9.36 -2.61 10.40
CA TYR A 79 -8.08 -3.30 10.32
C TYR A 79 -7.04 -2.78 11.32
N ASP A 80 -7.40 -1.89 12.24
CA ASP A 80 -6.49 -1.32 13.24
C ASP A 80 -5.80 -2.37 14.10
N ARG A 81 -6.49 -3.49 14.39
CA ARG A 81 -5.91 -4.61 15.15
C ARG A 81 -4.97 -5.48 14.33
N LEU A 82 -5.13 -5.49 13.01
CA LEU A 82 -4.31 -6.29 12.09
C LEU A 82 -3.07 -5.52 11.61
N ARG A 83 -3.16 -4.19 11.50
CA ARG A 83 -2.05 -3.33 11.03
C ARG A 83 -0.73 -3.53 11.81
N PRO A 84 -0.73 -3.69 13.15
CA PRO A 84 0.50 -3.94 13.90
C PRO A 84 1.23 -5.24 13.52
N LEU A 85 0.54 -6.23 12.93
CA LEU A 85 1.16 -7.46 12.46
C LEU A 85 2.13 -7.22 11.28
N SER A 86 2.00 -6.09 10.59
CA SER A 86 2.88 -5.70 9.48
C SER A 86 4.18 -5.03 9.94
N TYR A 87 4.25 -4.50 11.16
CA TYR A 87 5.39 -3.69 11.65
C TYR A 87 6.67 -4.44 12.08
N PRO A 88 6.64 -5.73 12.46
CA PRO A 88 7.88 -6.41 12.84
C PRO A 88 8.92 -6.37 11.72
N LYS A 89 10.15 -5.95 12.06
CA LYS A 89 11.29 -5.81 11.13
C LYS A 89 11.10 -4.78 10.01
N THR A 90 10.27 -3.76 10.22
CA THR A 90 10.25 -2.56 9.38
C THR A 90 11.48 -1.71 9.70
N ASP A 91 12.09 -1.13 8.68
CA ASP A 91 13.27 -0.23 8.79
C ASP A 91 12.87 1.24 8.98
#